data_AF-A0A9X2EVZ9-F1
#
_entry.id   AF-A0A9X2EVZ9-F1
#
_cell.length_a   1.000
_cell.length_b   1.000
_cell.length_c   1.000
_cell.angle_alpha   90.00
_cell.angle_beta   90.00
_cell.angle_gamma   90.00
#
_symmetry.space_group_name_H-M   'P 1'
#
loop_
_entity.id
_entity.type
_entity.pdbx_description
1 polymer ?
#
loop_
_entity_poly.entity_id
_entity_poly.type
_entity_poly.pdbx_seq_one_letter_code
_entity_poly.pdbx_strand_id
1 'polypeptide(L)' 'LNLLKIEDRNAKQTDEATVISIASWKRRKFNQHLMDRLFDELDLDQGCEKVARIYEPYSDYGAIAA' A
#
# COMPACT_ATOMS: atom_id res chain seq x y z
N LEU A 1 15.38 3.72 1.97
CA LEU A 1 15.30 3.77 0.49
C LEU A 1 15.44 2.39 -0.14
N ASN A 2 16.44 1.61 0.23
CA ASN A 2 16.68 0.27 -0.33
C ASN A 2 15.51 -0.71 -0.10
N LEU A 3 14.87 -0.66 1.08
CA LEU A 3 13.70 -1.48 1.38
C LEU A 3 12.52 -1.22 0.42
N LEU A 4 12.22 0.05 0.11
CA LEU A 4 11.14 0.40 -0.81
C LEU A 4 11.40 -0.09 -2.23
N LYS A 5 12.66 -0.11 -2.68
CA LYS A 5 13.03 -0.67 -3.99
C LYS A 5 12.84 -2.18 -4.03
N ILE A 6 13.13 -2.88 -2.94
CA ILE A 6 12.94 -4.33 -2.83
C ILE A 6 11.44 -4.64 -2.81
N GLU A 7 10.65 -3.91 -2.02
CA GLU A 7 9.19 -4.06 -1.99
C GLU A 7 8.54 -3.80 -3.36
N ASP A 8 9.00 -2.79 -4.09
CA ASP A 8 8.50 -2.49 -5.44
C ASP A 8 8.77 -3.62 -6.44
N ARG A 9 9.99 -4.18 -6.41
CA ARG A 9 10.35 -5.33 -7.23
C ARG A 9 9.54 -6.57 -6.89
N ASN A 10 9.34 -6.83 -5.59
CA ASN A 10 8.51 -7.94 -5.13
C ASN A 10 7.07 -7.78 -5.57
N ALA A 11 6.51 -6.57 -5.47
CA ALA A 11 5.15 -6.26 -5.91
C ALA A 11 4.98 -6.42 -7.43
N LYS A 12 5.99 -6.02 -8.22
CA LYS A 12 6.00 -6.13 -9.69
C LYS A 12 6.48 -7.49 -10.20
N GLN A 13 6.93 -8.38 -9.32
CA GLN A 13 7.52 -9.69 -9.65
C GLN A 13 8.60 -9.60 -10.74
N THR A 14 9.49 -8.61 -10.63
CA THR A 14 10.55 -8.36 -11.61
C THR A 14 11.90 -8.18 -10.95
N ASP A 15 12.93 -8.76 -11.56
CA ASP A 15 14.33 -8.57 -11.18
C ASP A 15 14.98 -7.39 -11.94
N GLU A 16 14.24 -6.78 -12.87
CA GLU A 16 14.73 -5.65 -13.67
C GLU A 16 14.84 -4.36 -12.84
N ALA A 17 15.63 -3.42 -13.36
CA ALA A 17 15.78 -2.11 -12.75
C ALA A 17 14.50 -1.28 -12.97
N THR A 18 13.67 -1.14 -11.94
CA THR A 18 12.46 -0.31 -11.97
C THR A 18 12.72 1.08 -11.37
N VAL A 19 12.09 2.09 -11.98
CA VAL A 19 11.96 3.42 -11.37
C VAL A 19 10.82 3.39 -10.37
N ILE A 20 11.03 4.02 -9.21
CA ILE A 20 10.02 4.12 -8.15
C ILE A 20 9.79 5.58 -7.79
N SER A 21 8.52 5.96 -7.60
CA SER A 21 8.17 7.23 -6.98
C SER A 21 8.18 7.06 -5.46
N ILE A 22 9.20 7.61 -4.80
CA ILE A 22 9.31 7.59 -3.32
C ILE A 22 8.08 8.27 -2.69
N ALA A 23 7.58 9.34 -3.31
CA ALA A 23 6.40 10.05 -2.84
C ALA A 23 5.13 9.21 -2.94
N SER A 24 5.02 8.37 -3.97
CA SER A 24 3.93 7.42 -4.16
C SER A 24 3.97 6.32 -3.11
N TRP A 25 5.13 5.69 -2.92
CA TRP A 25 5.33 4.66 -1.89
C TRP A 25 5.07 5.16 -0.47
N LYS A 26 5.51 6.38 -0.14
CA LYS A 26 5.22 7.00 1.16
C LYS A 26 3.71 7.20 1.37
N ARG A 27 2.98 7.63 0.34
CA ARG A 27 1.52 7.78 0.41
C ARG A 27 0.84 6.43 0.58
N ARG A 28 1.25 5.42 -0.17
CA ARG A 28 0.71 4.05 -0.03
C ARG A 28 0.82 3.53 1.40
N LYS A 29 2.03 3.59 1.98
CA LYS A 29 2.25 3.13 3.36
C LYS A 29 1.49 3.97 4.39
N PHE A 30 1.35 5.27 4.16
CA PHE A 30 0.54 6.13 5.02
C PHE A 30 -0.93 5.75 4.97
N ASN A 31 -1.49 5.52 3.78
CA ASN A 31 -2.89 5.12 3.61
C ASN A 31 -3.15 3.76 4.25
N GLN A 32 -2.26 2.78 4.04
CA GLN A 32 -2.33 1.47 4.69
C GLN A 32 -2.39 1.61 6.20
N HIS A 33 -1.45 2.37 6.80
CA HIS A 33 -1.44 2.59 8.23
C HIS A 33 -2.69 3.34 8.75
N LEU A 34 -3.21 4.30 7.98
CA LEU A 34 -4.45 4.99 8.33
C LEU A 34 -5.63 4.03 8.33
N MET A 35 -5.74 3.17 7.32
CA MET A 35 -6.81 2.19 7.20
C MET A 35 -6.75 1.15 8.30
N ASP A 36 -5.56 0.63 8.63
CA ASP A 36 -5.37 -0.29 9.77
C ASP A 36 -5.97 0.33 11.04
N ARG A 37 -5.57 1.57 11.37
CA ARG A 37 -6.07 2.26 12.56
C ARG A 37 -7.55 2.57 12.50
N LEU A 38 -8.08 2.92 11.32
CA LEU A 38 -9.49 3.22 11.14
C LEU A 38 -10.35 1.97 11.32
N PHE A 39 -9.93 0.84 10.74
CA PHE A 39 -10.65 -0.42 10.87
C PHE A 39 -10.56 -0.97 12.30
N ASP A 40 -9.41 -0.85 12.95
CA ASP A 40 -9.24 -1.22 14.36
C ASP A 40 -10.16 -0.39 15.28
N GLU A 41 -10.23 0.94 15.08
CA GLU A 41 -11.11 1.82 15.88
C GLU A 41 -12.60 1.55 15.64
N LEU A 42 -12.96 1.07 14.45
CA LEU A 42 -14.33 0.70 14.08
C LEU A 42 -14.69 -0.74 14.46
N ASP A 43 -13.77 -1.49 15.10
CA ASP A 43 -13.91 -2.91 15.42
C ASP A 43 -14.27 -3.77 14.18
N LEU A 44 -13.67 -3.42 13.05
CA LEU A 44 -13.87 -4.13 11.79
C LEU A 44 -12.80 -5.20 11.62
N ASP A 45 -13.24 -6.44 11.45
CA ASP A 45 -12.34 -7.55 11.14
C ASP A 45 -11.67 -7.34 9.78
N GLN A 46 -10.35 -7.19 9.79
CA GLN A 46 -9.53 -7.06 8.57
C GLN A 46 -9.55 -8.34 7.72
N GLY A 47 -9.94 -9.49 8.30
CA GLY A 47 -10.22 -10.73 7.58
C GLY A 47 -11.56 -10.74 6.84
N CYS A 48 -12.42 -9.74 7.07
CA CYS A 48 -13.68 -9.61 6.36
C CYS A 48 -13.46 -9.27 4.88
N GLU A 49 -14.14 -10.00 3.98
CA GLU A 49 -14.05 -9.76 2.52
C GLU A 49 -14.34 -8.30 2.16
N LYS A 50 -15.29 -7.65 2.87
CA LYS A 50 -15.64 -6.24 2.63
C LYS A 50 -14.48 -5.30 2.94
N VAL A 51 -13.78 -5.55 4.06
CA VAL A 51 -12.62 -4.75 4.46
C VAL A 51 -11.48 -4.96 3.47
N ALA A 52 -11.18 -6.22 3.12
CA ALA A 52 -10.15 -6.55 2.14
C ALA A 52 -10.40 -5.90 0.76
N ARG A 53 -11.67 -5.88 0.30
CA ARG A 53 -12.06 -5.24 -0.97
C ARG A 53 -11.87 -3.72 -0.98
N ILE A 54 -11.93 -3.08 0.17
CA ILE A 54 -11.69 -1.63 0.32
C ILE A 54 -10.19 -1.37 0.53
N TYR A 55 -9.48 -2.26 1.21
CA TYR A 55 -8.10 -2.04 1.61
C TYR A 55 -7.15 -1.82 0.42
N GLU A 56 -7.20 -2.67 -0.60
CA GLU A 56 -6.23 -2.58 -1.71
C GLU A 56 -6.43 -1.32 -2.57
N PRO A 57 -7.65 -0.99 -3.08
CA PRO A 57 -7.83 0.21 -3.89
C PRO A 57 -7.51 1.52 -3.16
N TYR A 58 -7.79 1.59 -1.86
CA TYR A 58 -7.55 2.78 -1.06
C TYR A 58 -6.11 2.87 -0.54
N SER A 59 -5.34 1.78 -0.58
CA SER A 59 -3.90 1.81 -0.32
C SER A 59 -3.22 2.76 -1.30
N ASP A 60 -3.60 2.74 -2.57
CA ASP A 60 -3.00 3.59 -3.60
C ASP A 60 -3.70 4.97 -3.75
N TYR A 61 -4.58 5.36 -2.82
CA TYR A 61 -5.28 6.65 -2.90
C TYR A 61 -4.30 7.84 -2.92
N GLY A 62 -4.38 8.66 -3.97
CA GLY A 62 -3.50 9.82 -4.16
C GLY A 62 -2.03 9.45 -4.42
N ALA A 63 -1.73 8.17 -4.62
CA ALA A 63 -0.43 7.71 -5.07
C ALA A 63 -0.24 8.15 -6.54
N ILE A 64 0.90 8.78 -6.84
CA ILE A 64 1.21 9.22 -8.21
C ILE A 64 1.77 8.00 -8.94
N ALA A 65 1.20 7.67 -10.11
CA ALA A 65 1.76 6.65 -10.99
C ALA A 65 3.22 7.03 -11.32
N ALA A 66 4.14 6.12 -11.00
CA ALA A 66 5.56 6.26 -11.28
C ALA A 66 5.87 5.82 -12.71
#